data_AF-A0A971W017-F1
#
_entry.id   AF-A0A971W017-F1
#
_cell.length_a   1.000
_cell.length_b   1.000
_cell.length_c   1.000
_cell.angle_alpha   90.00
_cell.angle_beta   90.00
_cell.angle_gamma   90.00
#
_symmetry.space_group_name_H-M   'P 1'
#
loop_
_entity.id
_entity.type
_entity.pdbx_description
1 polymer ?
#
loop_
_entity_poly.entity_id
_entity_poly.type
_entity_poly.pdbx_seq_one_letter_code
_entity_poly.pdbx_strand_id
1 'polypeptide(L)'
;MNKLPSSIFNDVIGPIMRGPSSSHVAGASRIAAIVRQSLNNDVKKVIVDFDVNGSLASSHDGHGTDMGFVSGILGLPVTDPNVANYVDLAAKAG
;
A
#
# COMPACT_ATOMS: atom_id res chain seq x y z
N MET A 1 16.08 14.33 12.72
CA MET A 1 15.12 13.79 13.71
C MET A 1 15.91 12.93 14.68
N ASN A 2 15.77 13.15 15.99
CA ASN A 2 16.44 12.30 16.99
C ASN A 2 15.81 10.90 16.93
N LYS A 3 16.64 9.88 16.74
CA LYS A 3 16.19 8.49 16.75
C LYS A 3 15.86 8.12 18.19
N LEU A 4 14.56 8.00 18.48
CA LEU A 4 14.09 7.53 19.78
C LEU A 4 14.47 6.05 19.94
N PRO A 5 14.70 5.56 21.18
CA PRO A 5 14.85 4.13 21.43
C PRO A 5 13.57 3.39 21.03
N SER A 6 13.72 2.13 20.66
CA SER A 6 12.58 1.30 20.29
C SER A 6 11.64 1.10 21.48
N SER A 7 10.35 1.27 21.24
CA SER A 7 9.31 1.18 22.26
C SER A 7 7.99 0.71 21.66
N ILE A 8 7.07 0.34 22.54
CA ILE A 8 5.71 -0.04 22.14
C ILE A 8 4.98 1.06 21.36
N PHE A 9 5.25 2.33 21.67
CA PHE A 9 4.52 3.48 21.14
C PHE A 9 5.04 4.00 19.79
N ASN A 10 6.26 3.64 19.38
CA ASN A 10 6.87 4.16 18.15
C ASN A 10 7.24 3.08 17.12
N ASP A 11 7.52 1.84 17.54
CA ASP A 11 7.91 0.75 16.62
C ASP A 11 6.91 -0.42 16.59
N VAL A 12 6.10 -0.61 17.62
CA VAL A 12 5.19 -1.78 17.73
C VAL A 12 3.75 -1.42 17.36
N ILE A 13 3.22 -0.32 17.90
CA ILE A 13 1.86 0.14 17.59
C ILE A 13 1.89 0.96 16.31
N GLY A 14 1.47 0.32 15.22
CA GLY A 14 1.21 0.98 13.94
C GLY A 14 -0.11 1.76 13.96
N PRO A 15 -0.37 2.60 12.94
CA PRO A 15 -1.65 3.27 12.78
C PRO A 15 -2.79 2.25 12.61
N ILE A 16 -4.00 2.63 13.02
CA ILE A 16 -5.20 1.83 12.75
C ILE A 16 -5.47 1.91 11.25
N MET A 17 -5.39 0.77 10.58
CA MET A 17 -5.55 0.66 9.12
C MET A 17 -6.38 -0.57 8.73
N ARG A 18 -6.81 -0.64 7.48
CA ARG A 18 -7.49 -1.82 6.94
C ARG A 18 -6.51 -2.98 6.73
N GLY A 19 -6.84 -4.12 7.31
CA GLY A 19 -6.16 -5.40 7.07
C GLY A 19 -6.59 -6.07 5.75
N PRO A 20 -6.19 -7.33 5.51
CA PRO A 20 -5.92 -8.35 6.53
C PRO A 20 -4.47 -8.41 7.02
N SER A 21 -3.49 -7.94 6.24
CA SER A 21 -2.07 -8.07 6.56
C SER A 21 -1.34 -6.74 6.46
N SER A 22 -0.68 -6.33 7.54
CA SER A 22 0.04 -5.06 7.59
C SER A 22 1.21 -5.00 6.61
N SER A 23 1.97 -6.08 6.47
CA SER A 23 3.11 -6.16 5.55
C SER A 23 2.66 -6.07 4.08
N HIS A 24 1.52 -6.65 3.75
CA HIS A 24 1.02 -6.67 2.37
C HIS A 24 0.38 -5.33 2.01
N VAL A 25 -0.47 -4.78 2.89
CA VAL A 25 -1.16 -3.52 2.63
C VAL A 25 -0.21 -2.33 2.78
N ALA A 26 0.38 -2.14 3.96
CA ALA A 26 1.21 -0.96 4.24
C ALA A 26 2.54 -1.02 3.47
N GLY A 27 3.13 -2.21 3.33
CA GLY A 27 4.33 -2.41 2.52
C GLY A 27 4.09 -2.05 1.05
N ALA A 28 3.06 -2.63 0.43
CA ALA A 28 2.74 -2.34 -0.97
C ALA A 28 2.35 -0.87 -1.18
N SER A 29 1.56 -0.28 -0.26
CA SER A 29 1.21 1.14 -0.29
C SER A 29 2.44 2.04 -0.23
N ARG A 30 3.42 1.69 0.61
CA ARG A 30 4.67 2.45 0.70
C ARG A 30 5.48 2.36 -0.60
N ILE A 31 5.59 1.18 -1.20
CA ILE A 31 6.27 0.98 -2.49
C ILE A 31 5.59 1.82 -3.57
N ALA A 32 4.27 1.72 -3.70
CA ALA A 32 3.48 2.49 -4.66
C ALA A 32 3.61 4.00 -4.45
N ALA A 33 3.62 4.48 -3.20
CA ALA A 33 3.79 5.89 -2.90
C ALA A 33 5.16 6.42 -3.33
N ILE A 34 6.23 5.62 -3.18
CA ILE A 34 7.58 5.98 -3.66
C ILE A 34 7.59 6.07 -5.19
N VAL A 35 6.97 5.10 -5.87
CA VAL A 35 6.82 5.12 -7.34
C VAL A 35 6.04 6.37 -7.77
N ARG A 36 4.90 6.66 -7.12
CA ARG A 36 4.08 7.84 -7.39
C ARG A 36 4.87 9.14 -7.29
N GLN A 37 5.68 9.29 -6.23
CA GLN A 37 6.52 10.48 -6.02
C GLN A 37 7.57 10.69 -7.11
N SER A 38 7.92 9.63 -7.84
CA SER A 38 8.88 9.69 -8.95
C SER A 38 8.23 10.13 -10.27
N LEU A 39 6.91 10.29 -10.31
CA LEU A 39 6.14 10.67 -11.51
C LEU A 39 5.68 12.12 -11.40
N ASN A 40 5.84 12.89 -12.47
CA ASN A 40 5.43 14.30 -12.51
C ASN A 40 3.96 14.52 -12.89
N ASN A 41 3.29 13.48 -13.37
CA ASN A 41 1.92 13.53 -13.89
C ASN A 41 1.05 12.44 -13.24
N ASP A 42 -0.26 12.53 -13.47
CA ASP A 42 -1.21 11.52 -13.03
C ASP A 42 -0.93 10.16 -13.67
N VAL A 43 -1.09 9.12 -12.86
CA VAL A 43 -0.84 7.73 -13.26
C VAL A 43 -2.02 7.23 -14.09
N LYS A 44 -1.77 6.85 -15.35
CA LYS A 44 -2.81 6.33 -16.27
C LYS A 44 -2.92 4.82 -16.28
N LYS A 45 -1.83 4.13 -15.97
CA LYS A 45 -1.79 2.68 -15.91
C LYS A 45 -0.66 2.24 -15.02
N VAL A 46 -0.90 1.20 -14.24
CA VAL A 46 0.11 0.50 -13.46
C VAL A 46 0.08 -0.96 -13.86
N ILE A 47 1.26 -1.53 -14.07
CA ILE A 47 1.45 -2.97 -14.24
C ILE A 47 2.33 -3.40 -13.07
N VAL A 48 1.85 -4.37 -12.29
CA VAL A 48 2.58 -4.93 -11.16
C VAL A 48 2.88 -6.38 -11.48
N ASP A 49 4.16 -6.69 -11.62
CA ASP A 49 4.64 -8.04 -11.83
C ASP A 49 5.29 -8.53 -10.53
N PHE A 50 4.94 -9.76 -10.14
CA PHE A 50 5.58 -10.45 -9.03
C PHE A 50 6.60 -11.45 -9.56
N ASP A 51 7.71 -11.61 -8.85
CA ASP A 51 8.58 -12.77 -9.04
C ASP A 51 7.77 -14.02 -8.73
N VAL A 52 7.72 -14.97 -9.67
CA VAL A 52 6.99 -16.24 -9.55
C VAL A 52 7.45 -17.08 -8.36
N ASN A 53 8.69 -16.90 -7.90
CA ASN A 53 9.23 -17.56 -6.71
C ASN A 53 9.14 -16.68 -5.45
N GLY A 54 8.64 -15.45 -5.60
CA GLY A 54 8.48 -14.48 -4.53
C GLY A 54 7.24 -14.74 -3.68
N SER A 55 7.31 -14.37 -2.40
CA SER A 55 6.22 -14.59 -1.43
C SER A 55 4.91 -13.87 -1.78
N LEU A 56 4.97 -12.74 -2.49
CA LEU A 56 3.79 -11.99 -2.90
C LEU A 56 3.02 -12.67 -4.03
N ALA A 57 3.70 -13.37 -4.96
CA ALA A 57 3.02 -13.99 -6.10
C ALA A 57 1.94 -15.00 -5.68
N SER A 58 2.17 -15.72 -4.58
CA SER A 58 1.21 -16.71 -4.07
C SER A 58 0.16 -16.14 -3.11
N SER A 59 0.25 -14.87 -2.71
CA SER A 59 -0.57 -14.34 -1.60
C SER A 59 -1.12 -12.92 -1.77
N HIS A 60 -0.82 -12.25 -2.89
CA HIS A 60 -1.19 -10.85 -3.09
C HIS A 60 -2.71 -10.58 -2.98
N ASP A 61 -3.54 -11.40 -3.62
CA ASP A 61 -5.00 -11.26 -3.69
C ASP A 61 -5.66 -11.41 -2.30
N GLY A 62 -5.33 -12.49 -1.58
CA GLY A 62 -5.93 -12.79 -0.27
C GLY A 62 -5.44 -11.91 0.89
N HIS A 63 -4.28 -11.25 0.75
CA HIS A 63 -3.68 -10.47 1.83
C HIS A 63 -3.80 -8.95 1.66
N GLY A 64 -4.45 -8.48 0.58
CA GLY A 64 -4.69 -7.06 0.34
C GLY A 64 -3.49 -6.31 -0.21
N THR A 65 -2.54 -7.00 -0.86
CA THR A 65 -1.42 -6.35 -1.55
C THR A 65 -1.92 -5.40 -2.64
N ASP A 66 -2.93 -5.80 -3.39
CA ASP A 66 -3.55 -5.02 -4.46
C ASP A 66 -4.18 -3.74 -3.90
N MET A 67 -4.88 -3.83 -2.76
CA MET A 67 -5.39 -2.68 -2.01
C MET A 67 -4.27 -1.71 -1.64
N GLY A 68 -3.13 -2.22 -1.17
CA GLY A 68 -1.96 -1.42 -0.85
C GLY A 68 -1.43 -0.67 -2.08
N PHE A 69 -1.18 -1.38 -3.19
CA PHE A 69 -0.66 -0.77 -4.43
C PHE A 69 -1.60 0.32 -4.97
N VAL A 70 -2.90 0.01 -5.08
CA VAL A 70 -3.88 1.00 -5.56
C VAL A 70 -3.91 2.22 -4.66
N SER A 71 -4.01 2.03 -3.34
CA SER A 71 -4.06 3.15 -2.38
C SER A 71 -2.80 4.02 -2.49
N GLY A 72 -1.61 3.42 -2.55
CA GLY A 72 -0.36 4.16 -2.66
C GLY A 72 -0.22 4.92 -3.99
N ILE A 73 -0.67 4.35 -5.11
CA ILE A 73 -0.65 4.99 -6.43
C ILE A 73 -1.63 6.16 -6.50
N LEU A 74 -2.80 6.02 -5.86
CA LEU A 74 -3.77 7.11 -5.75
C LEU A 74 -3.36 8.17 -4.71
N GLY A 75 -2.31 7.92 -3.93
CA GLY A 75 -1.86 8.82 -2.87
C GLY A 75 -2.77 8.82 -1.64
N LEU A 76 -3.57 7.77 -1.45
CA LEU A 76 -4.45 7.61 -0.30
C LEU A 76 -3.66 7.05 0.89
N PRO A 77 -3.86 7.58 2.10
CA PRO A 77 -3.26 7.00 3.29
C PRO A 77 -3.90 5.65 3.61
N VAL A 78 -3.12 4.69 4.10
CA VAL A 78 -3.61 3.34 4.49
C VAL A 78 -4.66 3.36 5.60
N THR A 79 -4.78 4.48 6.30
CA THR A 79 -5.79 4.73 7.35
C THR A 79 -7.13 5.22 6.77
N ASP A 80 -7.20 5.53 5.48
CA ASP A 80 -8.45 5.99 4.86
C ASP A 80 -9.48 4.85 4.88
N PRO A 81 -10.70 5.09 5.40
CA PRO A 81 -11.72 4.05 5.50
C PRO A 81 -12.17 3.50 4.14
N ASN A 82 -11.97 4.25 3.05
CA ASN A 82 -12.39 3.89 1.70
C ASN A 82 -11.40 2.98 0.98
N VAL A 83 -10.19 2.74 1.51
CA VAL A 83 -9.22 1.84 0.84
C VAL A 83 -9.76 0.43 0.63
N ALA A 84 -10.73 -0.02 1.42
CA ALA A 84 -11.40 -1.30 1.20
C ALA A 84 -12.15 -1.36 -0.17
N ASN A 85 -12.52 -0.21 -0.73
CA ASN A 85 -13.18 -0.07 -2.02
C ASN A 85 -12.17 0.25 -3.14
N TYR A 86 -10.92 -0.22 -3.02
CA TYR A 86 -9.80 0.13 -3.90
C TYR A 86 -10.10 -0.12 -5.39
N VAL A 87 -10.86 -1.15 -5.74
CA VAL A 87 -11.26 -1.42 -7.14
C VAL A 87 -12.09 -0.27 -7.70
N ASP A 88 -13.10 0.19 -6.96
CA ASP A 88 -13.95 1.32 -7.37
C ASP A 88 -13.18 2.64 -7.39
N LEU A 89 -12.25 2.83 -6.44
CA LEU A 89 -11.39 4.01 -6.39
C LEU A 89 -10.46 4.08 -7.60
N ALA A 90 -9.86 2.95 -7.99
CA ALA A 90 -9.06 2.85 -9.20
C ALA A 90 -9.89 3.18 -10.44
N ALA A 91 -11.08 2.57 -10.58
CA ALA A 91 -11.95 2.81 -11.72
C ALA A 91 -12.39 4.28 -11.84
N LYS A 92 -12.60 4.98 -10.72
CA LYS A 92 -12.97 6.41 -10.70
C LYS A 92 -11.81 7.35 -11.04
N ALA A 93 -10.57 6.92 -10.78
CA ALA A 93 -9.38 7.74 -11.05
C ALA A 93 -9.02 7.82 -12.54
N GLY A 94 -9.54 6.88 -13.35
CA GLY A 94 -9.28 6.78 -14.79
C GLY A 94 -7.98 6.05 -15.10
#